data_AF-A0A2V8K9R5-F1
#
_entry.id   AF-A0A2V8K9R5-F1
#
_cell.length_a   1.000
_cell.length_b   1.000
_cell.length_c   1.000
_cell.angle_alpha   90.00
_cell.angle_beta   90.00
_cell.angle_gamma   90.00
#
_symmetry.space_group_name_H-M   'P 1'
#
loop_
_entity.id
_entity.type
_entity.pdbx_description
1 polymer ?
#
loop_
_entity_poly.entity_id
_entity_poly.type
_entity_poly.pdbx_seq_one_letter_code
_entity_poly.pdbx_strand_id
1 'polypeptide(L)'
;MTTSEGIILIDSGYDYSAKELITDGLKKLKLDPAQIKYVILTHVHGDRFYGAPYLQKTYNARVIMSEADWNAMAKTNDPAELKPKKDMVATDGMKLTLGDTTLTLYITPGHTPGTVSVLVPLKDGNERHVGAVWGGINPDVGRNGVRYFANMEETFKTWSASAKRFQDIAAKANADVYLTLHPFYDKALDKLHALNFRKPGGPHPFVSKDNLNRFLTIIRECTEAQLASISS
;
A
#
# COMPACT_ATOMS: atom_id res chain seq x y z
N MET A 1 -5.43 -8.01 -6.46
CA MET A 1 -4.68 -8.94 -7.32
C MET A 1 -5.46 -10.24 -7.46
N THR A 2 -5.70 -10.69 -8.68
CA THR A 2 -6.27 -12.02 -8.98
C THR A 2 -5.16 -13.05 -9.10
N THR A 3 -5.39 -14.25 -8.56
CA THR A 3 -4.46 -15.38 -8.55
C THR A 3 -5.20 -16.65 -8.93
N SER A 4 -4.51 -17.78 -9.09
CA SER A 4 -5.17 -19.06 -9.34
C SER A 4 -6.03 -19.59 -8.18
N GLU A 5 -5.86 -19.08 -6.94
CA GLU A 5 -6.55 -19.56 -5.74
C GLU A 5 -7.41 -18.51 -5.03
N GLY A 6 -7.53 -17.31 -5.63
CA GLY A 6 -8.39 -16.25 -5.13
C GLY A 6 -7.81 -14.85 -5.32
N ILE A 7 -8.27 -13.92 -4.49
CA ILE A 7 -7.98 -12.50 -4.60
C ILE A 7 -7.25 -12.02 -3.35
N ILE A 8 -6.17 -11.28 -3.56
CA ILE A 8 -5.48 -10.48 -2.54
C ILE A 8 -5.84 -9.01 -2.77
N LEU A 9 -6.38 -8.34 -1.75
CA LEU A 9 -6.62 -6.90 -1.75
C LEU A 9 -5.50 -6.17 -1.01
N ILE A 10 -5.19 -4.95 -1.46
CA ILE A 10 -4.32 -4.01 -0.76
C ILE A 10 -5.23 -2.85 -0.35
N ASP A 11 -5.27 -2.58 0.94
CA ASP A 11 -6.23 -1.72 1.64
C ASP A 11 -7.71 -2.12 1.49
N SER A 12 -8.55 -1.48 2.29
CA SER A 12 -9.99 -1.72 2.36
C SER A 12 -10.85 -0.46 2.24
N GLY A 13 -10.22 0.72 2.14
CA GLY A 13 -10.95 1.98 2.06
C GLY A 13 -11.72 2.31 3.35
N TYR A 14 -12.67 3.22 3.21
CA TYR A 14 -13.62 3.55 4.27
C TYR A 14 -14.79 2.56 4.34
N ASP A 15 -15.31 2.34 5.54
CA ASP A 15 -16.46 1.47 5.83
C ASP A 15 -17.69 1.79 4.96
N TYR A 16 -18.05 3.07 4.84
CA TYR A 16 -19.20 3.51 4.05
C TYR A 16 -19.06 3.22 2.55
N SER A 17 -17.82 3.05 2.08
CA SER A 17 -17.49 2.84 0.66
C SER A 17 -17.11 1.41 0.33
N ALA A 18 -16.72 0.59 1.31
CA ALA A 18 -16.13 -0.72 1.08
C ALA A 18 -17.07 -1.65 0.29
N LYS A 19 -18.37 -1.66 0.61
CA LYS A 19 -19.35 -2.45 -0.16
C LYS A 19 -19.42 -1.98 -1.62
N GLU A 20 -19.60 -0.69 -1.86
CA GLU A 20 -19.76 -0.18 -3.22
C GLU A 20 -18.47 -0.32 -4.04
N LEU A 21 -17.34 0.15 -3.50
CA LEU A 21 -16.09 0.24 -4.22
C LEU A 21 -15.37 -1.11 -4.34
N ILE A 22 -15.49 -2.00 -3.34
CA ILE A 22 -14.83 -3.31 -3.36
C ILE A 22 -15.79 -4.38 -3.87
N THR A 23 -16.92 -4.60 -3.19
CA THR A 23 -17.83 -5.70 -3.55
C THR A 23 -18.46 -5.49 -4.91
N ASP A 24 -19.10 -4.34 -5.12
CA ASP A 24 -19.76 -4.07 -6.40
C ASP A 24 -18.74 -3.71 -7.49
N GLY A 25 -17.61 -3.11 -7.13
CA GLY A 25 -16.46 -2.90 -8.02
C GLY A 25 -15.89 -4.20 -8.59
N LEU A 26 -15.62 -5.21 -7.76
CA LEU A 26 -15.16 -6.53 -8.20
C LEU A 26 -16.18 -7.21 -9.12
N LYS A 27 -17.48 -7.14 -8.79
CA LYS A 27 -18.55 -7.67 -9.65
C LYS A 27 -18.60 -6.98 -11.01
N LYS A 28 -18.41 -5.65 -11.07
CA LYS A 28 -18.32 -4.92 -12.35
C LYS A 28 -17.13 -5.39 -13.19
N LEU A 29 -16.03 -5.78 -12.56
CA LEU A 29 -14.87 -6.41 -13.20
C LEU A 29 -15.09 -7.91 -13.53
N LYS A 30 -16.30 -8.44 -13.31
CA LYS A 30 -16.66 -9.86 -13.47
C LYS A 30 -15.84 -10.79 -12.57
N LEU A 31 -15.40 -10.29 -11.42
CA LEU A 31 -14.74 -11.06 -10.37
C LEU A 31 -15.74 -11.39 -9.27
N ASP A 32 -15.55 -12.53 -8.61
CA ASP A 32 -16.36 -12.93 -7.45
C ASP A 32 -15.71 -12.42 -6.15
N PRO A 33 -16.38 -11.51 -5.41
CA PRO A 33 -15.88 -11.01 -4.13
C PRO A 33 -15.68 -12.11 -3.07
N ALA A 34 -16.39 -13.25 -3.15
CA ALA A 34 -16.18 -14.37 -2.24
C ALA A 34 -14.80 -15.05 -2.42
N GLN A 35 -14.07 -14.68 -3.48
CA GLN A 35 -12.70 -15.12 -3.68
C GLN A 35 -11.67 -14.27 -2.94
N ILE A 36 -12.04 -13.19 -2.24
CA ILE A 36 -11.11 -12.43 -1.40
C ILE A 36 -10.59 -13.33 -0.27
N LYS A 37 -9.29 -13.63 -0.26
CA LYS A 37 -8.63 -14.44 0.77
C LYS A 37 -7.82 -13.60 1.75
N TYR A 38 -7.13 -12.58 1.24
CA TYR A 38 -6.25 -11.72 2.03
C TYR A 38 -6.53 -10.24 1.77
N VAL A 39 -6.44 -9.43 2.82
CA VAL A 39 -6.43 -7.97 2.77
C VAL A 39 -5.16 -7.48 3.45
N ILE A 40 -4.24 -6.87 2.70
CA ILE A 40 -3.03 -6.26 3.23
C ILE A 40 -3.34 -4.81 3.54
N LEU A 41 -3.33 -4.43 4.80
CA LEU A 41 -3.46 -3.04 5.24
C LEU A 41 -2.09 -2.40 5.26
N THR A 42 -1.95 -1.32 4.50
CA THR A 42 -0.65 -0.66 4.33
C THR A 42 -0.27 0.20 5.52
N HIS A 43 -1.21 0.90 6.14
CA HIS A 43 -0.95 1.66 7.35
C HIS A 43 -2.22 1.93 8.17
N VAL A 44 -2.03 2.35 9.42
CA VAL A 44 -3.09 2.59 10.42
C VAL A 44 -3.86 3.91 10.25
N HIS A 45 -4.29 4.25 9.03
CA HIS A 45 -5.24 5.35 8.81
C HIS A 45 -6.60 4.84 8.32
N GLY A 46 -7.67 5.57 8.68
CA GLY A 46 -9.04 5.11 8.45
C GLY A 46 -9.40 4.89 6.99
N ASP A 47 -8.80 5.66 6.08
CA ASP A 47 -8.92 5.47 4.62
C ASP A 47 -8.30 4.16 4.12
N ARG A 48 -7.62 3.41 4.98
CA ARG A 48 -6.99 2.12 4.67
C ARG A 48 -7.73 0.95 5.30
N PHE A 49 -8.15 1.06 6.56
CA PHE A 49 -8.61 -0.10 7.33
C PHE A 49 -10.08 -0.10 7.74
N TYR A 50 -10.83 1.01 7.63
CA TYR A 50 -12.23 1.03 8.11
C TYR A 50 -13.14 0.06 7.35
N GLY A 51 -12.82 -0.28 6.10
CA GLY A 51 -13.52 -1.33 5.35
C GLY A 51 -13.20 -2.76 5.78
N ALA A 52 -12.12 -2.99 6.53
CA ALA A 52 -11.63 -4.33 6.84
C ALA A 52 -12.58 -5.18 7.71
N PRO A 53 -13.28 -4.65 8.73
CA PRO A 53 -14.30 -5.41 9.48
C PRO A 53 -15.40 -5.96 8.57
N TYR A 54 -15.85 -5.19 7.57
CA TYR A 54 -16.82 -5.64 6.59
C TYR A 54 -16.27 -6.82 5.78
N LEU A 55 -15.03 -6.73 5.29
CA LEU A 55 -14.40 -7.81 4.51
C LEU A 55 -14.16 -9.07 5.34
N GLN A 56 -13.77 -8.94 6.61
CA GLN A 56 -13.67 -10.06 7.55
C GLN A 56 -15.04 -10.73 7.75
N LYS A 57 -16.08 -9.94 8.04
CA LYS A 57 -17.42 -10.46 8.33
C LYS A 57 -18.09 -11.08 7.11
N THR A 58 -17.96 -10.47 5.94
CA THR A 58 -18.70 -10.86 4.73
C THR A 58 -17.97 -11.94 3.93
N TYR A 59 -16.64 -11.90 3.87
CA TYR A 59 -15.85 -12.80 3.01
C TYR A 59 -14.91 -13.73 3.78
N ASN A 60 -14.89 -13.64 5.12
CA ASN A 60 -13.93 -14.36 5.95
C ASN A 60 -12.48 -14.11 5.52
N ALA A 61 -12.22 -12.91 4.99
CA ALA A 61 -10.90 -12.54 4.50
C ALA A 61 -9.94 -12.38 5.68
N ARG A 62 -8.71 -12.89 5.50
CA ARG A 62 -7.64 -12.72 6.48
C ARG A 62 -7.03 -11.33 6.35
N VAL A 63 -6.89 -10.62 7.46
CA VAL A 63 -6.36 -9.24 7.47
C VAL A 63 -4.92 -9.24 7.95
N ILE A 64 -4.05 -8.64 7.15
CA ILE A 64 -2.62 -8.55 7.40
C ILE A 64 -2.27 -7.08 7.65
N MET A 65 -1.65 -6.79 8.78
CA MET A 65 -1.07 -5.48 9.11
C MET A 65 0.20 -5.70 9.93
N SER A 66 1.11 -4.74 9.97
CA SER A 66 2.31 -4.87 10.80
C SER A 66 1.97 -4.86 12.30
N GLU A 67 2.84 -5.42 13.12
CA GLU A 67 2.67 -5.44 14.57
C GLU A 67 2.59 -4.02 15.16
N ALA A 68 3.44 -3.11 14.68
CA ALA A 68 3.46 -1.73 15.15
C ALA A 68 2.15 -0.99 14.86
N ASP A 69 1.56 -1.22 13.68
CA ASP A 69 0.28 -0.59 13.33
C ASP A 69 -0.92 -1.29 13.99
N TRP A 70 -0.87 -2.61 14.25
CA TRP A 70 -1.85 -3.26 15.13
C TRP A 70 -1.87 -2.62 16.52
N ASN A 71 -0.68 -2.36 17.08
CA ASN A 71 -0.54 -1.76 18.40
C ASN A 71 -0.93 -0.28 18.43
N ALA A 72 -0.68 0.46 17.35
CA ALA A 72 -1.17 1.84 17.19
C ALA A 72 -2.70 1.87 17.08
N MET A 73 -3.29 1.03 16.23
CA MET A 73 -4.74 0.95 15.98
C MET A 73 -5.52 0.65 17.28
N ALA A 74 -4.98 -0.23 18.12
CA ALA A 74 -5.59 -0.55 19.41
C ALA A 74 -5.75 0.68 20.32
N LYS A 75 -4.92 1.72 20.14
CA LYS A 75 -4.86 2.93 20.97
C LYS A 75 -5.56 4.13 20.33
N THR A 76 -5.97 4.07 19.07
CA THR A 76 -6.66 5.19 18.42
C THR A 76 -8.02 5.46 19.05
N ASN A 77 -8.47 6.70 18.93
CA ASN A 77 -9.81 7.13 19.31
C ASN A 77 -10.89 6.72 18.28
N ASP A 78 -10.55 5.88 17.30
CA ASP A 78 -11.51 5.41 16.31
C ASP A 78 -12.57 4.52 16.99
N PRO A 79 -13.84 4.58 16.54
CA PRO A 79 -14.88 3.67 16.99
C PRO A 79 -14.45 2.20 16.89
N ALA A 80 -14.79 1.40 17.90
CA ALA A 80 -14.33 0.01 18.00
C ALA A 80 -14.82 -0.86 16.83
N GLU A 81 -16.01 -0.57 16.31
CA GLU A 81 -16.63 -1.24 15.16
C GLU A 81 -15.90 -1.02 13.84
N LEU A 82 -15.08 0.04 13.73
CA LEU A 82 -14.25 0.32 12.56
C LEU A 82 -12.89 -0.39 12.61
N LYS A 83 -12.53 -0.98 13.76
CA LYS A 83 -11.26 -1.68 13.95
C LYS A 83 -11.42 -3.16 13.59
N PRO A 84 -10.70 -3.69 12.58
CA PRO A 84 -10.73 -5.11 12.28
C PRO A 84 -10.19 -5.94 13.45
N LYS A 85 -10.65 -7.18 13.56
CA LYS A 85 -10.07 -8.13 14.49
C LYS A 85 -8.62 -8.40 14.09
N LYS A 86 -7.68 -8.26 15.04
CA LYS A 86 -6.27 -8.63 14.84
C LYS A 86 -6.18 -10.08 14.36
N ASP A 87 -5.44 -10.29 13.29
CA ASP A 87 -5.36 -11.56 12.61
C ASP A 87 -3.92 -11.91 12.25
N MET A 88 -3.41 -11.45 11.11
CA MET A 88 -2.05 -11.76 10.65
C MET A 88 -1.12 -10.56 10.84
N VAL A 89 0.14 -10.86 11.20
CA VAL A 89 1.19 -9.87 11.42
C VAL A 89 2.14 -9.86 10.23
N ALA A 90 2.22 -8.74 9.53
CA ALA A 90 3.25 -8.52 8.51
C ALA A 90 4.62 -8.37 9.17
N THR A 91 5.61 -9.09 8.66
CA THR A 91 7.02 -8.92 9.01
C THR A 91 7.81 -8.42 7.82
N ASP A 92 8.98 -7.84 8.09
CA ASP A 92 9.83 -7.29 7.04
C ASP A 92 10.40 -8.40 6.14
N GLY A 93 10.20 -8.27 4.82
CA GLY A 93 10.56 -9.30 3.85
C GLY A 93 9.59 -10.48 3.80
N MET A 94 8.43 -10.40 4.48
CA MET A 94 7.43 -11.47 4.49
C MET A 94 6.93 -11.76 3.07
N LYS A 95 6.98 -13.03 2.68
CA LYS A 95 6.36 -13.52 1.45
C LYS A 95 4.93 -13.94 1.73
N LEU A 96 3.98 -13.40 0.95
CA LEU A 96 2.60 -13.85 0.94
C LEU A 96 2.32 -14.54 -0.39
N THR A 97 2.09 -15.86 -0.35
CA THR A 97 1.72 -16.65 -1.52
C THR A 97 0.24 -17.02 -1.48
N LEU A 98 -0.44 -16.85 -2.61
CA LEU A 98 -1.78 -17.40 -2.87
C LEU A 98 -1.76 -17.94 -4.30
N GLY A 99 -1.93 -19.25 -4.45
CA GLY A 99 -1.79 -19.92 -5.75
C GLY A 99 -0.46 -19.63 -6.44
N ASP A 100 -0.53 -19.22 -7.70
CA ASP A 100 0.60 -18.93 -8.59
C ASP A 100 1.30 -17.57 -8.34
N THR A 101 0.89 -16.84 -7.31
CA THR A 101 1.31 -15.45 -7.07
C THR A 101 1.93 -15.30 -5.69
N THR A 102 3.13 -14.71 -5.65
CA THR A 102 3.84 -14.35 -4.40
C THR A 102 4.13 -12.86 -4.34
N LEU A 103 3.64 -12.19 -3.31
CA LEU A 103 3.96 -10.80 -2.97
C LEU A 103 5.04 -10.78 -1.89
N THR A 104 5.79 -9.69 -1.78
CA THR A 104 6.72 -9.48 -0.66
C THR A 104 6.43 -8.16 0.05
N LEU A 105 6.19 -8.22 1.36
CA LEU A 105 5.84 -7.09 2.21
C LEU A 105 7.09 -6.58 2.93
N TYR A 106 7.25 -5.27 3.02
CA TYR A 106 8.39 -4.61 3.67
C TYR A 106 7.88 -3.54 4.63
N ILE A 107 8.47 -3.49 5.82
CA ILE A 107 8.13 -2.48 6.82
C ILE A 107 8.88 -1.20 6.48
N THR A 108 8.15 -0.12 6.22
CA THR A 108 8.64 1.17 5.73
C THR A 108 8.07 2.33 6.56
N PRO A 109 8.43 2.45 7.85
CA PRO A 109 7.81 3.38 8.78
C PRO A 109 8.10 4.86 8.46
N GLY A 110 7.31 5.74 9.05
CA GLY A 110 7.47 7.20 9.06
C GLY A 110 6.18 7.95 8.74
N HIS A 111 5.30 7.37 7.91
CA HIS A 111 3.90 7.81 7.81
C HIS A 111 3.10 7.28 9.00
N THR A 112 3.32 6.02 9.35
CA THR A 112 2.91 5.41 10.61
C THR A 112 4.07 4.58 11.16
N PRO A 113 4.04 4.14 12.43
CA PRO A 113 5.10 3.31 13.02
C PRO A 113 5.30 1.97 12.30
N GLY A 114 4.27 1.50 11.60
CA GLY A 114 4.22 0.18 11.01
C GLY A 114 3.78 0.16 9.55
N THR A 115 3.94 1.27 8.81
CA THR A 115 3.62 1.32 7.38
C THR A 115 4.27 0.15 6.61
N VAL A 116 3.52 -0.46 5.69
CA VAL A 116 3.91 -1.59 4.86
C VAL A 116 3.90 -1.19 3.39
N SER A 117 5.05 -1.34 2.72
CA SER A 117 5.17 -1.27 1.26
C SER A 117 5.28 -2.66 0.66
N VAL A 118 4.87 -2.84 -0.59
CA VAL A 118 4.68 -4.19 -1.17
C VAL A 118 5.31 -4.28 -2.56
N LEU A 119 6.08 -5.35 -2.80
CA LEU A 119 6.44 -5.76 -4.16
C LEU A 119 5.40 -6.75 -4.67
N VAL A 120 4.84 -6.45 -5.84
CA VAL A 120 3.78 -7.24 -6.48
C VAL A 120 4.21 -7.72 -7.87
N PRO A 121 4.05 -9.01 -8.21
CA PRO A 121 4.26 -9.48 -9.58
C PRO A 121 3.11 -9.00 -10.45
N LEU A 122 3.44 -8.41 -11.61
CA LEU A 122 2.49 -7.87 -12.57
C LEU A 122 2.73 -8.48 -13.96
N LYS A 123 1.73 -8.38 -14.82
CA LYS A 123 1.81 -8.84 -16.21
C LYS A 123 1.10 -7.87 -17.15
N ASP A 124 1.65 -7.72 -18.34
CA ASP A 124 1.03 -7.07 -19.49
C ASP A 124 1.09 -8.03 -20.68
N GLY A 125 -0.02 -8.73 -20.94
CA GLY A 125 0.00 -9.90 -21.81
C GLY A 125 0.99 -10.95 -21.28
N ASN A 126 2.03 -11.24 -22.08
CA ASN A 126 3.08 -12.19 -21.72
C ASN A 126 4.30 -11.53 -21.03
N GLU A 127 4.37 -10.20 -21.02
CA GLU A 127 5.47 -9.47 -20.38
C GLU A 127 5.26 -9.45 -18.87
N ARG A 128 6.35 -9.68 -18.13
CA ARG A 128 6.35 -9.69 -16.66
C ARG A 128 6.95 -8.40 -16.14
N HIS A 129 6.29 -7.82 -15.15
CA HIS A 129 6.69 -6.60 -14.49
C HIS A 129 6.72 -6.80 -12.97
N VAL A 130 7.39 -5.91 -12.26
CA VAL A 130 7.35 -5.87 -10.80
C VAL A 130 6.87 -4.49 -10.37
N GLY A 131 5.72 -4.48 -9.70
CA GLY A 131 5.16 -3.29 -9.09
C GLY A 131 5.76 -3.05 -7.70
N ALA A 132 6.22 -1.82 -7.47
CA ALA A 132 6.55 -1.31 -6.16
C ALA A 132 5.40 -0.43 -5.67
N VAL A 133 4.63 -0.94 -4.71
CA VAL A 133 3.53 -0.23 -4.04
C VAL A 133 4.08 0.47 -2.81
N TRP A 134 4.08 1.80 -2.82
CA TRP A 134 4.53 2.60 -1.69
C TRP A 134 3.40 2.81 -0.67
N GLY A 135 3.68 2.43 0.58
CA GLY A 135 2.66 2.15 1.60
C GLY A 135 2.07 3.34 2.36
N GLY A 136 2.66 4.54 2.29
CA GLY A 136 2.18 5.71 3.02
C GLY A 136 2.57 7.00 2.31
N ILE A 137 1.85 8.09 2.50
CA ILE A 137 2.19 9.37 1.86
C ILE A 137 2.30 10.45 2.92
N ASN A 138 3.41 11.17 2.87
CA ASN A 138 3.85 12.17 3.84
C ASN A 138 4.22 11.57 5.22
N PRO A 139 5.24 12.12 5.89
CA PRO A 139 5.51 11.80 7.29
C PRO A 139 4.36 12.28 8.20
N ASP A 140 4.08 11.52 9.26
CA ASP A 140 3.09 11.91 10.28
C ASP A 140 3.64 11.64 11.69
N VAL A 141 3.52 12.61 12.59
CA VAL A 141 3.98 12.48 13.98
C VAL A 141 2.92 11.84 14.89
N GLY A 142 1.66 11.83 14.48
CA GLY A 142 0.57 11.23 15.23
C GLY A 142 -0.81 11.63 14.73
N ARG A 143 -1.75 10.70 14.80
CA ARG A 143 -3.13 10.89 14.33
C ARG A 143 -4.13 10.15 15.23
N ASN A 144 -5.38 10.59 15.22
CA ASN A 144 -6.50 9.99 15.95
C ASN A 144 -6.20 9.69 17.43
N GLY A 145 -5.54 10.64 18.11
CA GLY A 145 -5.20 10.53 19.54
C GLY A 145 -3.96 9.70 19.85
N VAL A 146 -3.26 9.16 18.84
CA VAL A 146 -2.03 8.38 19.03
C VAL A 146 -0.83 9.18 18.55
N ARG A 147 0.19 9.29 19.40
CA ARG A 147 1.51 9.78 19.02
C ARG A 147 2.30 8.62 18.38
N TYR A 148 2.75 8.80 17.15
CA TYR A 148 3.51 7.79 16.40
C TYR A 148 5.01 7.87 16.67
N PHE A 149 5.55 9.09 16.70
CA PHE A 149 6.99 9.36 16.90
C PHE A 149 7.19 10.47 17.93
N ALA A 150 8.37 10.57 18.55
CA ALA A 150 8.60 11.54 19.61
C ALA A 150 8.51 12.98 19.12
N ASN A 151 8.94 13.26 17.88
CA ASN A 151 8.90 14.57 17.25
C ASN A 151 9.05 14.45 15.71
N MET A 152 8.91 15.57 15.01
CA MET A 152 8.98 15.61 13.54
C MET A 152 10.39 15.27 13.00
N GLU A 153 11.44 15.59 13.76
CA GLU A 153 12.82 15.27 13.37
C GLU A 153 13.02 13.74 13.27
N GLU A 154 12.56 13.00 14.28
CA GLU A 154 12.55 11.54 14.27
C GLU A 154 11.68 10.99 13.12
N THR A 155 10.49 11.57 12.91
CA THR A 155 9.60 11.17 11.81
C THR A 155 10.29 11.33 10.45
N PHE A 156 10.91 12.48 10.18
CA PHE A 156 11.60 12.75 8.92
C PHE A 156 12.82 11.84 8.70
N LYS A 157 13.64 11.62 9.74
CA LYS A 157 14.77 10.68 9.68
C LYS A 157 14.29 9.27 9.33
N THR A 158 13.23 8.81 9.99
CA THR A 158 12.64 7.50 9.76
C THR A 158 12.06 7.38 8.35
N TRP A 159 11.30 8.39 7.91
CA TRP A 159 10.65 8.40 6.61
C TRP A 159 11.65 8.43 5.45
N SER A 160 12.69 9.27 5.53
CA SER A 160 13.75 9.33 4.52
C SER A 160 14.50 8.00 4.42
N ALA A 161 14.86 7.40 5.56
CA ALA A 161 15.52 6.09 5.60
C ALA A 161 14.65 4.99 4.97
N SER A 162 13.34 4.98 5.24
CA SER A 162 12.39 4.06 4.62
C SER A 162 12.30 4.24 3.11
N ALA A 163 12.23 5.48 2.62
CA ALA A 163 12.18 5.77 1.19
C ALA A 163 13.45 5.30 0.47
N LYS A 164 14.63 5.60 1.03
CA LYS A 164 15.92 5.12 0.49
C LYS A 164 15.99 3.60 0.47
N ARG A 165 15.63 2.95 1.58
CA ARG A 165 15.66 1.50 1.72
C ARG A 165 14.73 0.83 0.71
N PHE A 166 13.49 1.32 0.58
CA PHE A 166 12.53 0.72 -0.35
C PHE A 166 12.92 0.97 -1.81
N GLN A 167 13.54 2.11 -2.13
CA GLN A 167 14.15 2.36 -3.44
C GLN A 167 15.21 1.30 -3.79
N ASP A 168 16.10 0.97 -2.85
CA ASP A 168 17.12 -0.06 -3.07
C ASP A 168 16.50 -1.46 -3.23
N ILE A 169 15.47 -1.78 -2.44
CA ILE A 169 14.72 -3.04 -2.55
C ILE A 169 14.05 -3.16 -3.92
N ALA A 170 13.36 -2.12 -4.36
CA ALA A 170 12.68 -2.07 -5.65
C ALA A 170 13.69 -2.18 -6.81
N ALA A 171 14.84 -1.49 -6.72
CA ALA A 171 15.91 -1.59 -7.70
C ALA A 171 16.49 -3.01 -7.80
N LYS A 172 16.75 -3.67 -6.65
CA LYS A 172 17.24 -5.07 -6.59
C LYS A 172 16.23 -6.05 -7.16
N ALA A 173 14.93 -5.80 -7.00
CA ALA A 173 13.87 -6.61 -7.58
C ALA A 173 13.59 -6.31 -9.06
N ASN A 174 14.35 -5.38 -9.67
CA ASN A 174 14.12 -4.84 -11.01
C ASN A 174 12.67 -4.34 -11.21
N ALA A 175 12.11 -3.68 -10.20
CA ALA A 175 10.81 -3.05 -10.29
C ALA A 175 10.80 -1.92 -11.33
N ASP A 176 9.72 -1.88 -12.10
CA ASP A 176 9.53 -0.98 -13.22
C ASP A 176 8.13 -0.36 -13.24
N VAL A 177 7.24 -0.76 -12.33
CA VAL A 177 5.94 -0.13 -12.10
C VAL A 177 5.95 0.48 -10.71
N TYR A 178 5.54 1.75 -10.58
CA TYR A 178 5.27 2.35 -9.27
C TYR A 178 3.78 2.59 -9.11
N LEU A 179 3.29 2.26 -7.93
CA LEU A 179 1.92 2.48 -7.52
C LEU A 179 1.92 3.14 -6.15
N THR A 180 0.96 4.01 -5.96
CA THR A 180 0.67 4.64 -4.67
C THR A 180 -0.78 4.36 -4.33
N LEU A 181 -1.10 4.43 -3.05
CA LEU A 181 -2.46 4.17 -2.58
C LEU A 181 -3.36 5.42 -2.68
N HIS A 182 -2.80 6.51 -3.22
CA HIS A 182 -3.46 7.78 -3.49
C HIS A 182 -3.22 8.12 -4.97
N PRO A 183 -4.19 7.88 -5.87
CA PRO A 183 -3.98 7.85 -7.33
C PRO A 183 -3.55 9.20 -7.95
N PHE A 184 -3.56 10.27 -7.17
CA PHE A 184 -3.02 11.57 -7.57
C PHE A 184 -1.49 11.59 -7.64
N TYR A 185 -0.80 10.87 -6.76
CA TYR A 185 0.67 10.89 -6.67
C TYR A 185 1.35 10.07 -7.77
N ASP A 186 0.68 9.04 -8.26
CA ASP A 186 1.15 8.22 -9.38
C ASP A 186 0.42 8.51 -10.70
N LYS A 187 -0.51 9.47 -10.72
CA LYS A 187 -1.35 9.76 -11.87
C LYS A 187 -2.08 8.53 -12.42
N ALA A 188 -2.50 7.60 -11.55
CA ALA A 188 -3.13 6.36 -11.96
C ALA A 188 -4.37 6.60 -12.83
N LEU A 189 -5.19 7.63 -12.52
CA LEU A 189 -6.38 7.96 -13.34
C LEU A 189 -6.00 8.42 -14.75
N ASP A 190 -4.95 9.24 -14.91
CA ASP A 190 -4.46 9.66 -16.21
C ASP A 190 -3.89 8.47 -17.01
N LYS A 191 -3.15 7.59 -16.32
CA LYS A 191 -2.59 6.37 -16.93
C LYS A 191 -3.68 5.38 -17.34
N LEU A 192 -4.75 5.25 -16.55
CA LEU A 192 -5.95 4.47 -16.91
C LEU A 192 -6.64 5.07 -18.14
N HIS A 193 -6.78 6.39 -18.20
CA HIS A 193 -7.34 7.04 -19.38
C HIS A 193 -6.47 6.83 -20.62
N ALA A 194 -5.15 6.94 -20.50
CA ALA A 194 -4.20 6.70 -21.59
C ALA A 194 -4.25 5.25 -22.12
N LEU A 195 -4.59 4.26 -21.27
CA LEU A 195 -4.75 2.86 -21.70
C LEU A 195 -5.84 2.69 -22.76
N ASN A 196 -6.89 3.52 -22.76
CA ASN A 196 -7.95 3.46 -23.77
C ASN A 196 -7.46 3.80 -25.19
N PHE A 197 -6.30 4.46 -25.31
CA PHE A 197 -5.69 4.87 -26.56
C PHE A 197 -4.40 4.11 -26.87
N ARG A 198 -4.06 3.10 -26.06
CA ARG A 198 -2.85 2.29 -26.25
C ARG A 198 -2.98 1.43 -27.52
N LYS A 199 -2.05 1.61 -28.45
CA LYS A 199 -1.94 0.76 -29.64
C LYS A 199 -1.42 -0.64 -29.27
N PRO A 200 -1.81 -1.71 -30.01
CA PRO A 200 -1.22 -3.04 -29.83
C PRO A 200 0.31 -3.00 -29.87
N GLY A 201 0.97 -3.63 -28.89
CA GLY A 201 2.43 -3.63 -28.75
C GLY A 201 3.06 -2.30 -28.31
N GLY A 202 2.27 -1.24 -28.07
CA GLY A 202 2.76 0.02 -27.52
C GLY A 202 3.13 -0.11 -26.03
N PRO A 203 3.92 0.82 -25.46
CA PRO A 203 4.31 0.77 -24.06
C PRO A 203 3.10 0.89 -23.13
N HIS A 204 3.12 0.17 -22.00
CA HIS A 204 2.09 0.26 -20.98
C HIS A 204 2.28 1.54 -20.14
N PRO A 205 1.28 2.44 -19.99
CA PRO A 205 1.43 3.73 -19.28
C PRO A 205 1.87 3.64 -17.80
N PHE A 206 1.65 2.48 -17.16
CA PHE A 206 2.11 2.22 -15.80
C PHE A 206 3.57 1.75 -15.69
N VAL A 207 4.18 1.27 -16.79
CA VAL A 207 5.53 0.74 -16.81
C VAL A 207 6.51 1.87 -17.08
N SER A 208 7.26 2.27 -16.04
CA SER A 208 8.34 3.24 -16.10
C SER A 208 9.24 3.14 -14.86
N LYS A 209 10.42 2.53 -15.04
CA LYS A 209 11.48 2.48 -14.02
C LYS A 209 11.97 3.88 -13.61
N ASP A 210 12.00 4.81 -14.57
CA ASP A 210 12.40 6.20 -14.31
C ASP A 210 11.42 6.91 -13.39
N ASN A 211 10.11 6.74 -13.62
CA ASN A 211 9.11 7.38 -12.76
C ASN A 211 9.12 6.79 -11.35
N LEU A 212 9.32 5.47 -11.20
CA LEU A 212 9.51 4.83 -9.90
C LEU A 212 10.69 5.45 -9.14
N ASN A 213 11.85 5.54 -9.80
CA ASN A 213 13.05 6.10 -9.18
C ASN A 213 12.87 7.58 -8.84
N ARG A 214 12.29 8.38 -9.74
CA ARG A 214 12.02 9.80 -9.50
C ARG A 214 11.09 10.01 -8.32
N PHE A 215 10.02 9.22 -8.21
CA PHE A 215 9.05 9.34 -7.13
C PHE A 215 9.70 9.13 -5.75
N LEU A 216 10.45 8.03 -5.58
CA LEU A 216 11.12 7.75 -4.30
C LEU A 216 12.27 8.73 -4.01
N THR A 217 12.96 9.23 -5.04
CA THR A 217 13.95 10.31 -4.87
C THR A 217 13.28 11.60 -4.40
N ILE A 218 12.15 12.01 -4.97
CA ILE A 218 11.42 13.22 -4.53
C ILE A 218 11.04 13.10 -3.05
N ILE A 219 10.51 11.94 -2.64
CA ILE A 219 10.17 11.71 -1.23
C ILE A 219 11.40 11.89 -0.33
N ARG A 220 12.52 11.24 -0.68
CA ARG A 220 13.76 11.33 0.11
C ARG A 220 14.27 12.77 0.19
N GLU A 221 14.52 13.41 -0.95
CA GLU A 221 15.18 14.72 -1.03
C GLU A 221 14.31 15.83 -0.41
N CYS A 222 12.98 15.80 -0.62
CA CYS A 222 12.10 16.77 0.03
C CYS A 222 12.08 16.59 1.56
N THR A 223 12.12 15.35 2.04
CA THR A 223 12.16 15.06 3.48
C THR A 223 13.49 15.49 4.10
N GLU A 224 14.61 15.25 3.41
CA GLU A 224 15.94 15.67 3.86
C GLU A 224 16.08 17.19 3.90
N ALA A 225 15.52 17.90 2.91
CA ALA A 225 15.46 19.36 2.92
C ALA A 225 14.65 19.90 4.11
N GLN A 226 13.48 19.31 4.39
CA GLN A 226 12.67 19.68 5.56
C GLN A 226 13.41 19.38 6.87
N LEU A 227 14.08 18.22 6.97
CA LEU A 227 14.87 17.86 8.14
C LEU A 227 16.00 18.86 8.40
N ALA A 228 16.70 19.30 7.35
CA ALA A 228 17.73 20.31 7.48
C ALA A 228 17.19 21.64 8.02
N SER A 229 15.97 22.05 7.63
CA SER A 229 15.36 23.30 8.10
C SER A 229 14.90 23.30 9.56
N ILE A 230 14.60 22.14 10.14
CA ILE A 230 14.14 22.03 11.53
C ILE A 230 15.26 21.67 12.51
N SER A 231 16.39 21.21 11.98
CA SER A 231 17.58 20.86 12.78
C SER A 231 18.60 22.00 12.86
N SER A 232 18.35 23.11 12.16
CA SER A 232 19.19 24.31 12.10
C SER A 232 18.88 25.33 13.18
#